data_AF-A0A2W6XWD5-F1
#
_entry.id   AF-A0A2W6XWD5-F1
#
_cell.length_a   1.000
_cell.length_b   1.000
_cell.length_c   1.000
_cell.angle_alpha   90.00
_cell.angle_beta   90.00
_cell.angle_gamma   90.00
#
_symmetry.space_group_name_H-M   'P 1'
#
loop_
_entity.id
_entity.type
_entity.pdbx_description
1 polymer ?
#
loop_
_entity_poly.entity_id
_entity_poly.type
_entity_poly.pdbx_seq_one_letter_code
_entity_poly.pdbx_strand_id
1 'polypeptide(L)'
;MSIHTLYFPALVIAVVGGVIVAVGAVYPSVGFIVRPVTYVCAAAILVLFLRMLFDPGRRHGIRVANREMHGDPLFPVKWPKLSDSQWGLFGSRIGDKSLLFVRAVLFCEFGVAMLFSRVRPDLTLLAAASFGVAIMLSLLHVGLKQSATDSGVG
;
A
#
# COMPACT_ATOMS: atom_id res chain seq x y z
N MET A 1 -18.59 -6.71 10.94
CA MET A 1 -17.85 -5.48 11.27
C MET A 1 -17.50 -4.75 9.97
N SER A 2 -18.05 -3.56 9.76
CA SER A 2 -18.06 -2.87 8.46
C SER A 2 -16.65 -2.48 8.00
N ILE A 3 -16.38 -2.65 6.71
CA ILE A 3 -15.11 -2.37 6.03
C ILE A 3 -14.63 -0.93 6.23
N HIS A 4 -15.57 0.02 6.34
CA HIS A 4 -15.26 1.43 6.57
C HIS A 4 -14.52 1.67 7.88
N THR A 5 -14.72 0.81 8.89
CA THR A 5 -14.14 0.97 10.22
C THR A 5 -12.62 0.78 10.24
N LEU A 6 -12.05 0.01 9.31
CA LEU A 6 -10.60 -0.27 9.24
C LEU A 6 -9.89 0.47 8.10
N TYR A 7 -10.61 0.83 7.05
CA TYR A 7 -10.03 1.52 5.89
C TYR A 7 -9.54 2.93 6.25
N PHE A 8 -10.41 3.74 6.88
CA PHE A 8 -10.10 5.11 7.25
C PHE A 8 -8.93 5.22 8.24
N PRO A 9 -8.89 4.48 9.37
CA PRO A 9 -7.76 4.57 10.30
C PRO A 9 -6.45 4.10 9.68
N ALA A 10 -6.44 3.04 8.87
CA ALA A 10 -5.23 2.60 8.19
C ALA A 10 -4.73 3.63 7.17
N LEU A 11 -5.63 4.31 6.45
CA LEU A 11 -5.27 5.39 5.55
C LEU A 11 -4.66 6.58 6.30
N VAL A 12 -5.26 6.96 7.44
CA VAL A 12 -4.71 8.01 8.31
C VAL A 12 -3.32 7.62 8.82
N ILE A 13 -3.11 6.37 9.25
CA ILE A 13 -1.80 5.87 9.70
C ILE A 13 -0.76 5.98 8.57
N ALA A 14 -1.12 5.59 7.34
CA ALA A 14 -0.22 5.69 6.18
C ALA A 14 0.17 7.15 5.88
N VAL A 15 -0.81 8.06 5.90
CA VAL A 15 -0.58 9.49 5.64
C VAL A 15 0.28 10.11 6.75
N VAL A 16 -0.03 9.84 8.02
CA VAL A 16 0.76 10.33 9.16
C VAL A 16 2.19 9.81 9.10
N GLY A 17 2.37 8.53 8.75
CA GLY A 17 3.69 7.95 8.55
C GLY A 17 4.49 8.67 7.46
N GLY A 18 3.88 8.95 6.30
CA GLY A 18 4.51 9.72 5.23
C GLY A 18 4.85 11.15 5.67
N VAL A 19 3.91 11.89 6.28
CA VAL A 19 4.18 13.25 6.77
C VAL A 19 5.35 13.28 7.75
N ILE A 20 5.46 12.29 8.63
CA ILE A 20 6.58 12.20 9.59
C ILE A 20 7.91 11.90 8.89
N VAL A 21 7.92 11.14 7.79
CA VAL A 21 9.13 10.94 6.98
C VAL A 21 9.55 12.25 6.33
N ALA A 22 8.64 12.95 5.65
CA ALA A 22 8.92 14.24 5.01
C ALA A 22 9.42 15.30 6.00
N VAL A 23 8.72 15.46 7.14
CA VAL A 23 9.12 16.40 8.20
C VAL A 23 10.43 15.95 8.85
N GLY A 24 10.58 14.65 9.14
CA GLY A 24 11.77 14.08 9.75
C GLY A 24 13.02 14.21 8.87
N ALA A 25 12.88 14.24 7.55
CA ALA A 25 13.98 14.49 6.62
C ALA A 25 14.54 15.92 6.76
N VAL A 26 13.68 16.91 7.03
CA VAL A 26 14.07 18.32 7.18
C VAL A 26 14.42 18.67 8.63
N TYR A 27 13.72 18.09 9.60
CA TYR A 27 13.83 18.41 11.03
C TYR A 27 14.30 17.19 11.83
N PRO A 28 15.59 17.11 12.21
CA PRO A 28 16.14 15.96 12.92
C PRO A 28 15.50 15.70 14.29
N SER A 29 14.97 16.75 14.92
CA SER A 29 14.32 16.75 16.24
C SER A 29 13.06 15.89 16.30
N VAL A 30 12.48 15.49 15.18
CA VAL A 30 11.28 14.62 15.12
C VAL A 30 11.64 13.12 15.26
N GLY A 31 12.93 12.79 15.31
CA GLY A 31 13.43 11.41 15.36
C GLY A 31 12.86 10.53 16.48
N PHE A 32 12.50 11.11 17.63
CA PHE A 32 11.94 10.35 18.76
C PHE A 32 10.55 9.74 18.46
N ILE A 33 9.80 10.31 17.51
CA ILE A 33 8.46 9.82 17.11
C ILE A 33 8.54 8.81 15.96
N VAL A 34 9.65 8.79 15.22
CA VAL A 34 9.80 7.92 14.03
C VAL A 34 9.61 6.44 14.38
N ARG A 35 10.35 5.94 15.38
CA ARG A 35 10.26 4.54 15.82
C ARG A 35 8.87 4.10 16.29
N PRO A 36 8.19 4.80 17.22
CA PRO A 36 6.86 4.36 17.66
C PRO A 36 5.86 4.36 16.51
N VAL A 37 5.93 5.33 15.59
CA VAL A 37 5.04 5.34 14.42
C VAL A 37 5.34 4.19 13.47
N THR A 38 6.62 3.82 13.29
CA THR A 38 6.98 2.63 12.51
C THR A 38 6.33 1.37 13.08
N TYR A 39 6.33 1.19 14.40
CA TYR A 39 5.66 0.03 15.03
C TYR A 39 4.14 0.04 14.81
N VAL A 40 3.51 1.22 14.87
CA VAL A 40 2.08 1.35 14.56
C VAL A 40 1.80 0.99 13.10
N CYS A 41 2.61 1.46 12.15
CA CYS A 41 2.49 1.09 10.74
C CYS A 41 2.71 -0.42 10.53
N ALA A 42 3.71 -1.02 11.17
CA ALA A 42 3.99 -2.45 11.08
C ALA A 42 2.84 -3.29 11.66
N ALA A 43 2.29 -2.89 12.81
CA ALA A 43 1.12 -3.54 13.40
C ALA A 43 -0.10 -3.42 12.48
N ALA A 44 -0.32 -2.25 11.86
CA ALA A 44 -1.38 -2.06 10.89
C ALA A 44 -1.23 -2.97 9.67
N ILE A 45 -0.01 -3.11 9.12
CA ILE A 45 0.28 -4.07 8.04
C ILE A 45 -0.09 -5.49 8.49
N LEU A 46 0.37 -5.91 9.67
CA LEU A 46 0.11 -7.25 10.18
C LEU A 46 -1.39 -7.51 10.33
N VAL A 47 -2.14 -6.57 10.91
CA VAL A 47 -3.60 -6.68 11.08
C VAL A 47 -4.29 -6.75 9.72
N LEU A 48 -3.91 -5.91 8.75
CA LEU A 48 -4.49 -5.93 7.41
C LEU A 48 -4.17 -7.25 6.68
N PHE A 49 -2.94 -7.74 6.82
CA PHE A 49 -2.49 -8.99 6.22
C PHE A 49 -3.22 -10.20 6.82
N LEU A 50 -3.26 -10.32 8.15
CA LEU A 50 -4.01 -11.37 8.84
C LEU A 50 -5.50 -11.33 8.45
N ARG A 51 -6.09 -10.14 8.37
CA ARG A 51 -7.47 -9.98 7.91
C ARG A 51 -7.65 -10.49 6.48
N MET A 52 -6.71 -10.22 5.59
CA MET A 52 -6.74 -10.71 4.22
C MET A 52 -6.56 -12.24 4.14
N LEU A 53 -5.81 -12.82 5.07
CA LEU A 53 -5.55 -14.26 5.15
C LEU A 53 -6.76 -15.04 5.70
N PHE A 54 -7.46 -14.48 6.70
CA PHE A 54 -8.62 -15.11 7.34
C PHE A 54 -9.96 -14.82 6.66
N ASP A 55 -10.06 -13.82 5.79
CA ASP A 55 -11.28 -13.51 5.04
C ASP A 55 -11.23 -14.16 3.64
N PRO A 56 -11.89 -15.30 3.40
CA PRO A 56 -11.82 -16.02 2.12
C PRO A 56 -12.34 -15.21 0.93
N GLY A 57 -13.25 -14.25 1.15
CA GLY A 57 -13.71 -13.32 0.11
C GLY A 57 -12.62 -12.34 -0.34
N ARG A 58 -11.64 -12.05 0.53
CA ARG A 58 -10.55 -11.10 0.26
C ARG A 58 -9.28 -11.75 -0.28
N ARG A 59 -9.13 -13.08 -0.16
CA ARG A 59 -8.04 -13.85 -0.80
C ARG A 59 -8.01 -13.66 -2.32
N HIS A 60 -9.14 -13.27 -2.92
CA HIS A 60 -9.21 -13.00 -4.36
C HIS A 60 -8.39 -11.76 -4.77
N GLY A 61 -8.27 -10.74 -3.90
CA GLY A 61 -7.41 -9.56 -4.19
C GLY A 61 -5.94 -9.92 -4.32
N ILE A 62 -5.43 -10.83 -3.47
CA ILE A 62 -4.07 -11.39 -3.62
C ILE A 62 -3.99 -12.21 -4.91
N ARG A 63 -5.02 -13.00 -5.24
CA ARG A 63 -5.01 -13.85 -6.44
C ARG A 63 -5.03 -13.03 -7.74
N VAL A 64 -5.78 -11.92 -7.77
CA VAL A 64 -5.82 -10.97 -8.89
C VAL A 64 -4.49 -10.25 -9.00
N ALA A 65 -3.96 -9.70 -7.91
CA ALA A 65 -2.64 -9.08 -7.92
C ALA A 65 -1.55 -10.07 -8.34
N ASN A 66 -1.63 -11.32 -7.89
CA ASN A 66 -0.70 -12.39 -8.28
C ASN A 66 -0.85 -12.75 -9.76
N ARG A 67 -2.07 -12.77 -10.31
CA ARG A 67 -2.35 -13.01 -11.74
C ARG A 67 -1.88 -11.85 -12.62
N GLU A 68 -2.05 -10.61 -12.16
CA GLU A 68 -1.53 -9.42 -12.84
C GLU A 68 0.00 -9.35 -12.78
N MET A 69 0.62 -9.79 -11.67
CA MET A 69 2.09 -9.84 -11.54
C MET A 69 2.74 -10.99 -12.32
N HIS A 70 2.09 -12.16 -12.40
CA HIS A 70 2.63 -13.31 -13.12
C HIS A 70 2.24 -13.34 -14.61
N GLY A 71 1.26 -12.54 -15.03
CA GLY A 71 0.66 -12.61 -16.36
C GLY A 71 -0.09 -13.93 -16.55
N ASP A 72 -1.19 -13.92 -17.30
CA ASP A 72 -1.69 -15.20 -17.84
C ASP A 72 -0.58 -15.82 -18.72
N PRO A 73 -0.38 -17.15 -18.72
CA PRO A 73 0.68 -17.82 -19.49
C PRO A 73 0.52 -17.73 -21.02
N LEU A 74 -0.41 -16.93 -21.53
CA LEU A 74 -0.55 -16.56 -22.94
C LEU A 74 0.16 -15.22 -23.20
N PHE A 75 1.49 -15.26 -23.20
CA PHE A 75 2.47 -14.24 -23.61
C PHE A 75 1.95 -13.10 -24.53
N PRO A 76 2.49 -11.86 -24.38
CA PRO A 76 3.78 -11.57 -25.01
C PRO A 76 4.74 -10.68 -24.21
N VAL A 77 6.00 -11.17 -24.13
CA VAL A 77 7.37 -10.62 -24.32
C VAL A 77 7.61 -9.10 -24.33
N LYS A 78 6.69 -8.26 -23.86
CA LYS A 78 6.93 -6.83 -23.65
C LYS A 78 7.11 -6.61 -22.17
N TRP A 79 8.33 -6.24 -21.79
CA TRP A 79 8.58 -5.55 -20.53
C TRP A 79 7.50 -4.47 -20.39
N PRO A 80 6.65 -4.57 -19.35
CA PRO A 80 5.57 -3.63 -19.22
C PRO A 80 6.21 -2.24 -19.05
N LYS A 81 5.79 -1.25 -19.83
CA LYS A 81 6.38 0.09 -19.75
C LYS A 81 5.96 0.73 -18.43
N LEU A 82 6.87 1.41 -17.72
CA LEU A 82 6.54 2.18 -16.51
C LEU A 82 5.41 3.21 -16.72
N SER A 83 5.14 3.59 -17.97
CA SER A 83 4.06 4.48 -18.39
C SER A 83 2.71 3.78 -18.61
N ASP A 84 2.63 2.46 -18.48
CA ASP A 84 1.40 1.72 -18.72
C ASP A 84 0.43 1.96 -17.56
N SER A 85 -0.77 2.48 -17.86
CA SER A 85 -1.80 2.80 -16.85
C SER A 85 -2.31 1.57 -16.07
N GLN A 86 -1.83 0.38 -16.44
CA GLN A 86 -2.13 -0.93 -15.87
C GLN A 86 -0.91 -1.59 -15.20
N TRP A 87 0.18 -0.85 -14.93
CA TRP A 87 1.40 -1.42 -14.36
C TRP A 87 1.20 -1.94 -12.92
N GLY A 88 0.87 -3.23 -12.80
CA GLY A 88 0.78 -3.97 -11.53
C GLY A 88 0.08 -3.18 -10.42
N LEU A 89 0.68 -3.16 -9.23
CA LEU A 89 0.23 -2.41 -8.04
C LEU A 89 -0.16 -0.95 -8.31
N PHE A 90 0.16 -0.35 -9.47
CA PHE A 90 -0.22 1.01 -9.86
C PHE A 90 -1.42 1.17 -10.80
N GLY A 91 -2.07 0.07 -11.21
CA GLY A 91 -3.18 0.09 -12.15
C GLY A 91 -4.41 0.90 -11.68
N SER A 92 -5.09 1.57 -12.62
CA SER A 92 -6.32 2.35 -12.36
C SER A 92 -7.49 1.52 -11.80
N ARG A 93 -7.39 0.19 -11.82
CA ARG A 93 -8.36 -0.75 -11.23
C ARG A 93 -8.10 -1.02 -9.74
N ILE A 94 -6.94 -0.62 -9.21
CA ILE A 94 -6.45 -0.98 -7.86
C ILE A 94 -6.63 0.17 -6.86
N GLY A 95 -7.85 0.72 -6.76
CA GLY A 95 -8.25 1.66 -5.72
C GLY A 95 -8.93 2.94 -6.19
N ASP A 96 -9.48 3.69 -5.24
CA ASP A 96 -9.96 5.05 -5.47
C ASP A 96 -8.82 6.00 -5.89
N LYS A 97 -9.15 7.03 -6.68
CA LYS A 97 -8.17 8.03 -7.17
C LYS A 97 -7.32 8.64 -6.05
N SER A 98 -7.89 8.81 -4.86
CA SER A 98 -7.19 9.29 -3.66
C SER A 98 -6.15 8.30 -3.15
N LEU A 99 -6.45 7.00 -3.14
CA LEU A 99 -5.53 5.95 -2.71
C LEU A 99 -4.37 5.78 -3.70
N LEU A 100 -4.65 5.88 -5.01
CA LEU A 100 -3.63 5.89 -6.07
C LEU A 100 -2.66 7.05 -5.88
N PHE A 101 -3.19 8.25 -5.57
CA PHE A 101 -2.37 9.43 -5.31
C PHE A 101 -1.50 9.26 -4.05
N VAL A 102 -2.09 8.82 -2.93
CA VAL A 102 -1.35 8.55 -1.68
C VAL A 102 -0.24 7.53 -1.92
N ARG A 103 -0.51 6.45 -2.66
CA ARG A 103 0.50 5.44 -2.98
C ARG A 103 1.62 6.00 -3.84
N ALA A 104 1.32 6.82 -4.85
CA ALA A 104 2.34 7.43 -5.70
C ALA A 104 3.26 8.37 -4.89
N VAL A 105 2.68 9.18 -4.02
CA VAL A 105 3.44 10.07 -3.11
C VAL A 105 4.34 9.26 -2.18
N LEU A 106 3.78 8.25 -1.51
CA LEU A 106 4.54 7.38 -0.60
C LEU A 106 5.63 6.57 -1.32
N PHE A 107 5.41 6.19 -2.59
CA PHE A 107 6.41 5.50 -3.40
C PHE A 107 7.61 6.41 -3.70
N CYS A 108 7.33 7.65 -4.15
CA CYS A 108 8.38 8.65 -4.37
C CYS A 108 9.13 8.94 -3.07
N GLU A 109 8.41 9.10 -1.97
CA GLU A 109 8.99 9.33 -0.64
C GLU A 109 9.87 8.16 -0.20
N PHE A 110 9.44 6.92 -0.38
CA PHE A 110 10.25 5.74 -0.09
C PHE A 110 11.51 5.70 -0.95
N GLY A 111 11.41 6.02 -2.24
CA GLY A 111 12.56 6.12 -3.15
C GLY A 111 13.58 7.18 -2.69
N VAL A 112 13.10 8.35 -2.26
CA VAL A 112 13.96 9.40 -1.70
C VAL A 112 14.57 8.95 -0.38
N ALA A 113 13.79 8.36 0.53
CA ALA A 113 14.26 7.87 1.83
C ALA A 113 15.30 6.75 1.70
N MET A 114 15.22 5.94 0.64
CA MET A 114 16.24 4.93 0.30
C MET A 114 17.62 5.54 0.03
N LEU A 115 17.68 6.71 -0.61
CA LEU A 115 18.94 7.42 -0.86
C LEU A 115 19.62 7.86 0.45
N PHE A 116 18.84 8.10 1.50
CA PHE A 116 19.32 8.51 2.82
C PHE A 116 19.47 7.35 3.82
N SER A 117 19.27 6.10 3.39
CA SER A 117 19.23 4.92 4.26
C SER A 117 20.50 4.69 5.10
N ARG A 118 21.67 5.07 4.57
CA ARG A 118 22.94 4.95 5.30
C ARG A 118 23.04 5.91 6.50
N VAL A 119 22.38 7.06 6.42
CA VAL A 119 22.48 8.12 7.43
C VAL A 119 21.31 8.04 8.40
N ARG A 120 20.09 7.72 7.91
CA ARG A 120 18.87 7.69 8.72
C ARG A 120 18.02 6.45 8.40
N PRO A 121 18.48 5.24 8.79
CA PRO A 121 17.79 3.99 8.47
C PRO A 121 16.37 3.92 9.08
N ASP A 122 16.14 4.57 10.22
CA ASP A 122 14.83 4.62 10.86
C ASP A 122 13.76 5.31 9.97
N LEU A 123 14.15 6.34 9.20
CA LEU A 123 13.24 7.03 8.28
C LEU A 123 12.92 6.17 7.06
N THR A 124 13.92 5.47 6.51
CA THR A 124 13.69 4.53 5.40
C THR A 124 12.76 3.40 5.82
N LEU A 125 12.90 2.90 7.05
CA LEU A 125 12.02 1.87 7.59
C LEU A 125 10.59 2.39 7.78
N LEU A 126 10.42 3.62 8.28
CA LEU A 126 9.10 4.25 8.40
C LEU A 126 8.45 4.45 7.02
N ALA A 127 9.23 4.92 6.03
CA ALA A 127 8.75 5.11 4.66
C ALA A 127 8.33 3.78 4.01
N ALA A 128 9.09 2.70 4.25
CA ALA A 128 8.73 1.37 3.80
C ALA A 128 7.42 0.88 4.47
N ALA A 129 7.28 1.12 5.78
CA ALA A 129 6.11 0.71 6.53
C ALA A 129 4.85 1.50 6.13
N SER A 130 4.93 2.82 5.96
CA SER A 130 3.80 3.63 5.50
C SER A 130 3.36 3.24 4.08
N PHE A 131 4.33 3.03 3.19
CA PHE A 131 4.06 2.52 1.84
C PHE A 131 3.41 1.12 1.88
N GLY A 132 3.92 0.21 2.71
CA GLY A 132 3.35 -1.13 2.91
C GLY A 132 1.89 -1.11 3.36
N VAL A 133 1.52 -0.19 4.26
CA VAL A 133 0.10 0.01 4.66
C VAL A 133 -0.75 0.42 3.45
N ALA A 134 -0.28 1.36 2.64
CA ALA A 134 -1.01 1.81 1.44
C ALA A 134 -1.17 0.69 0.40
N ILE A 135 -0.16 -0.17 0.25
CA ILE A 135 -0.22 -1.36 -0.61
C ILE A 135 -1.26 -2.36 -0.09
N MET A 136 -1.24 -2.69 1.20
CA MET A 136 -2.23 -3.59 1.80
C MET A 136 -3.65 -3.05 1.66
N LEU A 137 -3.85 -1.74 1.82
CA LEU A 137 -5.14 -1.08 1.56
C LEU A 137 -5.59 -1.18 0.11
N SER A 138 -4.66 -0.99 -0.84
CA SER A 138 -4.95 -1.11 -2.28
C SER A 138 -5.44 -2.52 -2.62
N LEU A 139 -4.74 -3.54 -2.10
CA LEU A 139 -5.11 -4.95 -2.28
C LEU A 139 -6.47 -5.29 -1.65
N LEU A 140 -6.74 -4.75 -0.47
CA LEU A 140 -8.01 -4.92 0.22
C LEU A 140 -9.17 -4.29 -0.57
N HIS A 141 -8.95 -3.12 -1.15
CA HIS A 141 -9.96 -2.39 -1.92
C HIS A 141 -10.33 -3.12 -3.22
N VAL A 142 -9.36 -3.72 -3.92
CA VAL A 142 -9.61 -4.57 -5.09
C VAL A 142 -10.49 -5.77 -4.74
N GLY A 143 -10.15 -6.48 -3.67
CA GLY A 143 -10.92 -7.65 -3.25
C GLY A 143 -12.39 -7.33 -3.00
N LEU A 144 -12.69 -6.13 -2.49
CA LEU A 144 -14.04 -5.70 -2.15
C LEU A 144 -14.88 -5.25 -3.36
N LYS A 145 -14.28 -4.48 -4.27
CA LYS A 145 -14.98 -3.98 -5.46
C LYS A 145 -15.42 -5.12 -6.39
N GLN A 146 -14.62 -6.19 -6.46
CA GLN A 146 -14.94 -7.38 -7.23
C GLN A 146 -16.08 -8.20 -6.60
N SER A 147 -16.06 -8.42 -5.28
CA SER A 147 -17.14 -9.15 -4.58
C SER A 147 -18.50 -8.47 -4.73
N ALA A 148 -18.56 -7.14 -4.72
CA ALA A 148 -19.79 -6.39 -4.96
C ALA A 148 -20.32 -6.55 -6.39
N THR A 149 -19.41 -6.70 -7.37
CA THR A 149 -19.77 -6.91 -8.78
C THR A 149 -20.30 -8.33 -9.00
N ASP A 150 -19.68 -9.35 -8.40
CA ASP A 150 -20.14 -10.75 -8.49
C ASP A 150 -21.50 -10.97 -7.80
N SER A 151 -21.81 -10.25 -6.72
CA SER A 151 -23.12 -10.30 -6.06
C SER A 151 -24.24 -9.54 -6.79
N GLY A 152 -23.90 -8.75 -7.83
CA GLY A 152 -24.86 -7.97 -8.62
C GLY A 152 -25.32 -8.64 -9.92
N VAL A 153 -24.90 -9.88 -10.17
CA VAL A 153 -25.26 -10.68 -11.36
C VAL A 153 -26.24 -11.82 -11.00
N GLY A 154 -26.92 -11.71 -9.86
CA GLY A 154 -27.97 -12.65 -9.42
C GLY A 154 -29.36 -12.19 -9.82
#